data_AF-A0AAN8T774-F1
#
_entry.id   AF-A0AAN8T774-F1
#
_cell.length_a   1.000
_cell.length_b   1.000
_cell.length_c   1.000
_cell.angle_alpha   90.00
_cell.angle_beta   90.00
_cell.angle_gamma   90.00
#
_symmetry.space_group_name_H-M   'P 1'
#
loop_
_entity.id
_entity.type
_entity.pdbx_description
1 polymer ?
#
loop_
_entity_poly.entity_id
_entity_poly.type
_entity_poly.pdbx_seq_one_letter_code
_entity_poly.pdbx_strand_id
1 'polypeptide(L)'
;MENKANMVASLMSVKQKSGKTFSQIAEETGLTNVYVAQLLRRQAQLKPETAPKLKAALPLLSDQQIHEMMVAPLRSYDPNLIQDPTVYRLNEAVMHFGESIKEIVNEEFGDGIMSAIDFFCSVDKIKGVDGKDRVVLTFDGKYLPHTEQKTEHMVSRHSTQSIIPGTTFIGSFHTLPAILRRVSTPSVRISALFSSFECVSIG
;
A
#
# COMPACT_ATOMS: atom_id res chain seq x y z
N MET A 1 -19.89 1.65 -13.98
CA MET A 1 -18.93 1.94 -12.88
C MET A 1 -18.82 3.44 -12.77
N GLU A 2 -19.11 4.00 -11.60
CA GLU A 2 -18.91 5.42 -11.34
C GLU A 2 -17.41 5.74 -11.43
N ASN A 3 -17.04 6.80 -12.15
CA ASN A 3 -15.66 7.24 -12.23
C ASN A 3 -15.21 7.67 -10.82
N LYS A 4 -14.04 7.20 -10.34
CA LYS A 4 -13.46 7.56 -9.03
C LYS A 4 -13.50 9.07 -8.78
N ALA A 5 -13.22 9.89 -9.80
CA ALA A 5 -13.27 11.34 -9.69
C ALA A 5 -14.67 11.87 -9.32
N ASN A 6 -15.73 11.33 -9.93
CA ASN A 6 -17.12 11.72 -9.65
C ASN A 6 -17.53 11.32 -8.23
N MET A 7 -17.16 10.10 -7.81
CA MET A 7 -17.40 9.64 -6.44
C MET A 7 -16.70 10.54 -5.42
N VAL A 8 -15.42 10.87 -5.64
CA VAL A 8 -14.66 11.77 -4.76
C VAL A 8 -15.30 13.16 -4.72
N ALA A 9 -15.71 13.73 -5.85
CA ALA A 9 -16.41 15.02 -5.89
C ALA A 9 -17.72 14.98 -5.09
N SER A 10 -18.49 13.90 -5.23
CA SER A 10 -19.74 13.67 -4.50
C SER A 10 -19.51 13.58 -2.97
N LEU A 11 -18.52 12.80 -2.53
CA LEU A 11 -18.14 12.66 -1.11
C LEU A 11 -17.63 13.99 -0.52
N MET A 12 -16.79 14.70 -1.27
CA MET A 12 -16.27 16.00 -0.85
C MET A 12 -17.37 17.06 -0.75
N SER A 13 -18.40 17.00 -1.61
CA SER A 13 -19.58 17.86 -1.51
C SER A 13 -20.36 17.63 -0.22
N VAL A 14 -20.49 16.37 0.23
CA VAL A 14 -21.12 16.05 1.52
C VAL A 14 -20.35 16.67 2.69
N LYS A 15 -19.02 16.55 2.71
CA LYS A 15 -18.19 17.24 3.71
C LYS A 15 -18.38 18.76 3.63
N GLN A 16 -18.37 19.36 2.44
CA GLN A 16 -18.57 20.80 2.28
C GLN A 16 -19.92 21.26 2.85
N LYS A 17 -21.00 20.54 2.54
CA LYS A 17 -22.35 20.84 3.04
C LYS A 17 -22.48 20.68 4.55
N SER A 18 -21.69 19.81 5.17
CA SER A 18 -21.68 19.66 6.63
C SER A 18 -21.10 20.86 7.37
N GLY A 19 -20.32 21.72 6.71
CA GLY A 19 -19.58 22.81 7.34
C GLY A 19 -18.41 22.38 8.23
N LYS A 20 -18.18 21.08 8.43
CA LYS A 20 -17.14 20.55 9.32
C LYS A 20 -15.76 20.54 8.66
N THR A 21 -14.72 20.75 9.47
CA THR A 21 -13.32 20.50 9.08
C THR A 21 -13.00 19.01 9.12
N PHE A 22 -11.87 18.61 8.52
CA PHE A 22 -11.40 17.22 8.64
C PHE A 22 -11.07 16.85 10.09
N SER A 23 -10.54 17.79 10.88
CA SER A 23 -10.23 17.57 12.30
C SER A 23 -11.49 17.33 13.13
N GLN A 24 -12.57 18.09 12.91
CA GLN A 24 -13.83 17.86 13.61
C GLN A 24 -14.43 16.48 13.30
N ILE A 25 -14.39 16.06 12.03
CA ILE A 25 -14.86 14.72 11.65
C ILE A 25 -13.96 13.63 12.24
N ALA A 26 -12.64 13.88 12.31
CA ALA A 26 -11.68 13.00 12.96
C ALA A 26 -11.99 12.80 14.45
N GLU A 27 -12.25 13.88 15.19
CA GLU A 27 -12.66 13.82 16.60
C GLU A 27 -13.93 12.99 16.81
N GLU A 28 -14.95 13.19 15.97
CA GLU A 28 -16.22 12.43 16.06
C GLU A 28 -16.07 10.94 15.70
N THR A 29 -15.10 10.60 14.85
CA THR A 29 -14.89 9.22 14.36
C THR A 29 -13.82 8.45 15.14
N GLY A 30 -12.90 9.15 15.81
CA GLY A 30 -11.70 8.58 16.40
C GLY A 30 -10.60 8.22 15.38
N LEU A 31 -10.66 8.82 14.19
CA LEU A 31 -9.67 8.64 13.11
C LEU A 31 -8.72 9.85 13.07
N THR A 32 -7.56 9.73 12.41
CA THR A 32 -6.75 10.93 12.13
C THR A 32 -7.40 11.78 11.05
N ASN A 33 -7.15 13.10 11.08
CA ASN A 33 -7.72 14.03 10.10
C ASN A 33 -7.29 13.72 8.65
N VAL A 34 -6.06 13.27 8.44
CA VAL A 34 -5.59 12.81 7.13
C VAL A 34 -6.30 11.53 6.73
N TYR A 35 -6.50 10.57 7.62
CA TYR A 35 -7.21 9.33 7.28
C TYR A 35 -8.66 9.62 6.85
N VAL A 36 -9.37 10.51 7.56
CA VAL A 36 -10.70 10.99 7.13
C VAL A 36 -10.64 11.60 5.73
N ALA A 37 -9.64 12.43 5.44
CA ALA A 37 -9.46 12.98 4.09
C ALA A 37 -9.19 11.89 3.04
N GLN A 38 -8.37 10.88 3.35
CA GLN A 38 -8.08 9.75 2.46
C GLN A 38 -9.33 8.89 2.20
N LEU A 39 -10.22 8.73 3.18
CA LEU A 39 -11.50 8.05 3.01
C LEU A 39 -12.38 8.79 1.98
N LEU A 40 -12.57 10.10 2.14
CA LEU A 40 -13.39 10.91 1.22
C LEU A 40 -12.74 11.05 -0.17
N ARG A 41 -11.41 10.91 -0.27
CA ARG A 41 -10.66 10.90 -1.54
C ARG A 41 -10.55 9.50 -2.17
N ARG A 42 -11.22 8.47 -1.62
CA ARG A 42 -11.14 7.07 -2.09
C ARG A 42 -9.69 6.58 -2.23
N GLN A 43 -8.89 6.82 -1.21
CA GLN A 43 -7.50 6.35 -1.09
C GLN A 43 -7.29 5.41 0.11
N ALA A 44 -8.20 5.47 1.08
CA ALA A 44 -8.28 4.53 2.20
C ALA A 44 -9.62 3.79 2.15
N GLN A 45 -9.67 2.62 2.78
CA GLN A 45 -10.86 1.81 2.93
C GLN A 45 -11.51 2.12 4.28
N LEU A 46 -12.80 2.45 4.28
CA LEU A 46 -13.59 2.56 5.50
C LEU A 46 -13.78 1.16 6.09
N LYS A 47 -13.51 1.00 7.38
CA LYS A 47 -13.73 -0.27 8.06
C LYS A 47 -15.15 -0.33 8.66
N PRO A 48 -15.79 -1.52 8.70
CA PRO A 48 -17.17 -1.66 9.15
C PRO A 48 -17.43 -1.09 10.55
N GLU A 49 -16.49 -1.24 11.46
CA GLU A 49 -16.58 -0.74 12.84
C GLU A 49 -16.68 0.78 12.95
N THR A 50 -16.08 1.52 12.00
CA THR A 50 -16.06 2.99 12.00
C THR A 50 -17.16 3.58 11.11
N ALA A 51 -17.77 2.78 10.24
CA ALA A 51 -18.81 3.24 9.32
C ALA A 51 -20.00 3.93 10.01
N PRO A 52 -20.55 3.41 11.14
CA PRO A 52 -21.64 4.08 11.85
C PRO A 52 -21.24 5.47 12.37
N LYS A 53 -20.02 5.61 12.90
CA LYS A 53 -19.51 6.90 13.39
C LYS A 53 -19.34 7.90 12.26
N LEU A 54 -18.80 7.48 11.12
CA LEU A 54 -18.66 8.36 9.96
C LEU A 54 -20.02 8.82 9.41
N LYS A 55 -21.00 7.90 9.34
CA LYS A 55 -22.37 8.24 8.93
C LYS A 55 -23.04 9.21 9.91
N ALA A 56 -22.82 9.04 11.22
CA ALA A 56 -23.29 10.00 12.22
C ALA A 56 -22.62 11.37 12.06
N ALA A 57 -21.31 11.41 11.79
CA ALA A 57 -20.57 12.65 11.57
C ALA A 57 -20.98 13.38 10.29
N LEU A 58 -21.31 12.63 9.24
CA LEU A 58 -21.71 13.11 7.92
C LEU A 58 -23.05 12.47 7.50
N PRO A 59 -24.19 12.92 8.05
CA PRO A 59 -25.50 12.27 7.85
C PRO A 59 -26.02 12.32 6.42
N LEU A 60 -25.48 13.22 5.59
CA LEU A 60 -25.82 13.35 4.17
C LEU A 60 -25.14 12.29 3.27
N LEU A 61 -24.24 11.46 3.80
CA LEU A 61 -23.68 10.34 3.04
C LEU A 61 -24.80 9.33 2.74
N SER A 62 -24.94 8.87 1.50
CA SER A 62 -25.86 7.78 1.18
C SER A 62 -25.31 6.42 1.61
N ASP A 63 -26.18 5.43 1.75
CA ASP A 63 -25.73 4.07 2.10
C ASP A 63 -24.87 3.47 0.98
N GLN A 64 -25.16 3.84 -0.27
CA GLN A 64 -24.30 3.48 -1.41
C GLN A 64 -22.90 4.09 -1.29
N GLN A 65 -22.79 5.37 -0.90
CA GLN A 65 -21.50 6.02 -0.68
C GLN A 65 -20.71 5.33 0.44
N ILE A 66 -21.36 5.01 1.56
CA ILE A 66 -20.73 4.26 2.65
C ILE A 66 -20.26 2.88 2.17
N HIS A 67 -21.11 2.14 1.45
CA HIS A 67 -20.75 0.84 0.88
C HIS A 67 -19.52 0.94 -0.03
N GLU A 68 -19.52 1.92 -0.93
CA GLU A 68 -18.41 2.19 -1.84
C GLU A 68 -17.11 2.54 -1.11
N MET A 69 -17.18 3.29 -0.01
CA MET A 69 -16.02 3.60 0.83
C MET A 69 -15.45 2.36 1.54
N MET A 70 -16.27 1.33 1.79
CA MET A 70 -15.84 0.07 2.39
C MET A 70 -15.19 -0.89 1.38
N VAL A 71 -15.29 -0.64 0.07
CA VAL A 71 -14.57 -1.39 -0.95
C VAL A 71 -13.12 -0.93 -1.02
N ALA A 72 -12.17 -1.89 -1.08
CA ALA A 72 -10.75 -1.59 -1.21
C ALA A 72 -10.50 -0.67 -2.43
N PRO A 73 -9.90 0.52 -2.25
CA PRO A 73 -9.75 1.46 -3.34
C PRO A 73 -8.57 1.09 -4.24
N LEU A 74 -8.71 1.38 -5.54
CA LEU A 74 -7.54 1.57 -6.40
C LEU A 74 -6.90 2.91 -6.04
N ARG A 75 -5.80 2.86 -5.30
CA ARG A 75 -5.05 4.05 -4.88
C ARG A 75 -4.37 4.68 -6.09
N SER A 76 -4.49 5.99 -6.21
CA SER A 76 -3.92 6.75 -7.33
C SER A 76 -3.89 8.24 -7.00
N TYR A 77 -2.97 8.98 -7.58
CA TYR A 77 -2.89 10.43 -7.44
C TYR A 77 -2.73 11.06 -8.82
N ASP A 78 -3.04 12.36 -8.91
CA ASP A 78 -2.79 13.14 -10.13
C ASP A 78 -1.28 13.39 -10.24
N PRO A 79 -0.60 12.97 -11.32
CA PRO A 79 0.82 13.25 -11.52
C PRO A 79 1.16 14.74 -11.53
N ASN A 80 0.21 15.61 -11.94
CA ASN A 80 0.40 17.06 -11.94
C ASN A 80 0.23 17.69 -10.55
N LEU A 81 -0.17 16.92 -9.54
CA LEU A 81 -0.34 17.42 -8.16
C LEU A 81 0.94 18.03 -7.61
N ILE A 82 2.11 17.59 -8.07
CA ILE A 82 3.41 18.15 -7.68
C ILE A 82 3.59 19.62 -8.08
N GLN A 83 2.77 20.14 -9.01
CA GLN A 83 2.77 21.55 -9.39
C GLN A 83 2.07 22.44 -8.36
N ASP A 84 1.23 21.86 -7.47
CA ASP A 84 0.65 22.60 -6.36
C ASP A 84 1.75 23.00 -5.36
N PRO A 85 1.85 24.30 -4.99
CA PRO A 85 2.91 24.75 -4.09
C PRO A 85 2.93 24.04 -2.72
N THR A 86 1.78 23.66 -2.17
CA THR A 86 1.73 22.98 -0.86
C THR A 86 2.33 21.58 -0.96
N VAL A 87 1.98 20.85 -2.02
CA VAL A 87 2.51 19.50 -2.27
C VAL A 87 3.97 19.54 -2.69
N TYR A 88 4.36 20.53 -3.52
CA TYR A 88 5.75 20.72 -3.92
C TYR A 88 6.67 20.93 -2.71
N ARG A 89 6.28 21.80 -1.76
CA ARG A 89 7.10 22.07 -0.56
C ARG A 89 7.24 20.85 0.33
N LEU A 90 6.19 20.03 0.43
CA LEU A 90 6.30 18.75 1.15
C LEU A 90 7.28 17.79 0.46
N ASN A 91 7.22 17.68 -0.86
CA ASN A 91 8.18 16.86 -1.61
C ASN A 91 9.61 17.40 -1.48
N GLU A 92 9.81 18.71 -1.61
CA GLU A 92 11.11 19.37 -1.44
C GLU A 92 11.69 19.11 -0.05
N ALA A 93 10.87 19.20 1.01
CA ALA A 93 11.31 18.86 2.36
C ALA A 93 11.75 17.39 2.48
N VAL A 94 10.98 16.45 1.94
CA VAL A 94 11.34 15.01 1.94
C VAL A 94 12.65 14.78 1.17
N MET A 95 12.83 15.43 0.03
CA MET A 95 14.05 15.28 -0.77
C MET A 95 15.27 15.92 -0.10
N HIS A 96 15.09 17.06 0.57
CA HIS A 96 16.20 17.76 1.23
C HIS A 96 16.65 17.07 2.52
N PHE A 97 15.70 16.58 3.33
CA PHE A 97 16.00 15.91 4.61
C PHE A 97 16.17 14.39 4.47
N GLY A 98 15.94 13.82 3.28
CA GLY A 98 15.84 12.38 3.07
C GLY A 98 17.09 11.60 3.48
N GLU A 99 18.28 12.07 3.10
CA GLU A 99 19.55 11.42 3.48
C GLU A 99 19.79 11.48 4.98
N SER A 100 19.60 12.64 5.61
CA SER A 100 19.77 12.80 7.06
C SER A 100 18.76 11.96 7.85
N ILE A 101 17.49 11.90 7.43
CA ILE A 101 16.47 11.05 8.06
C ILE A 101 16.86 9.57 7.92
N LYS A 102 17.34 9.16 6.74
CA LYS A 102 17.81 7.78 6.50
C LYS A 102 18.97 7.42 7.43
N GLU A 103 19.95 8.31 7.59
CA GLU A 103 21.09 8.10 8.48
C GLU A 103 20.64 7.95 9.94
N ILE A 104 19.78 8.84 10.43
CA ILE A 104 19.24 8.77 11.80
C ILE A 104 18.45 7.47 12.02
N VAL A 105 17.61 7.06 11.06
CA VAL A 105 16.87 5.79 11.14
C VAL A 105 17.84 4.61 11.20
N ASN A 106 18.91 4.63 10.43
CA ASN A 106 19.92 3.57 10.46
C ASN A 106 20.70 3.54 11.78
N GLU A 107 21.02 4.70 12.36
CA GLU A 107 21.69 4.80 13.66
C GLU A 107 20.81 4.27 14.80
N GLU A 108 19.52 4.62 14.80
CA GLU A 108 18.61 4.29 15.90
C GLU A 108 17.96 2.91 15.77
N PHE A 109 17.69 2.44 14.55
CA PHE A 109 16.92 1.21 14.30
C PHE A 109 17.69 0.14 13.51
N GLY A 110 18.72 0.52 12.74
CA GLY A 110 19.48 -0.36 11.86
C GLY A 110 18.94 -0.40 10.41
N ASP A 111 19.41 -1.37 9.62
CA ASP A 111 19.06 -1.49 8.19
C ASP A 111 17.59 -1.89 7.97
N GLY A 112 16.78 -0.93 7.53
CA GLY A 112 15.35 -1.11 7.31
C GLY A 112 14.65 0.14 6.80
N ILE A 113 13.31 0.14 6.87
CA ILE A 113 12.47 1.25 6.41
C ILE A 113 11.33 1.57 7.38
N MET A 114 10.86 2.81 7.35
CA MET A 114 9.56 3.18 7.90
C MET A 114 8.44 2.78 6.92
N SER A 115 7.48 1.95 7.37
CA SER A 115 6.35 1.53 6.55
C SER A 115 5.43 2.70 6.20
N ALA A 116 4.89 2.72 4.98
CA ALA A 116 3.79 3.60 4.56
C ALA A 116 2.42 2.88 4.50
N ILE A 117 2.33 1.67 5.08
CA ILE A 117 1.09 0.86 5.13
C ILE A 117 0.60 0.73 6.57
N ASP A 118 1.47 0.25 7.47
CA ASP A 118 1.26 0.32 8.92
C ASP A 118 1.76 1.69 9.38
N PHE A 119 0.91 2.69 9.15
CA PHE A 119 1.28 4.09 9.11
C PHE A 119 0.13 5.01 9.52
N PHE A 120 0.43 5.97 10.37
CA PHE A 120 -0.45 7.04 10.80
C PHE A 120 0.08 8.39 10.30
N CYS A 121 -0.87 9.27 9.98
CA CYS A 121 -0.57 10.61 9.49
C CYS A 121 -1.57 11.61 10.07
N SER A 122 -1.08 12.74 10.58
CA SER A 122 -1.90 13.86 11.03
C SER A 122 -1.31 15.19 10.58
N VAL A 123 -2.17 16.20 10.45
CA VAL A 123 -1.75 17.59 10.21
C VAL A 123 -2.36 18.48 11.28
N ASP A 124 -1.51 19.15 12.05
CA ASP A 124 -1.91 19.95 13.20
C ASP A 124 -1.45 21.39 13.05
N LYS A 125 -2.24 22.31 13.61
CA LYS A 125 -1.92 23.74 13.64
C LYS A 125 -1.43 24.11 15.04
N ILE A 126 -0.21 24.63 15.14
CA ILE A 126 0.36 25.10 16.41
C ILE A 126 0.80 26.56 16.29
N LYS A 127 1.10 27.18 17.43
CA LYS A 127 1.76 28.49 17.49
C LYS A 127 3.25 28.31 17.71
N GLY A 128 4.07 28.94 16.87
CA GLY A 128 5.51 29.04 17.06
C GLY A 128 5.87 29.98 18.21
N VAL A 129 7.14 29.95 18.62
CA VAL A 129 7.69 30.87 19.63
C VAL A 129 7.58 32.34 19.21
N ASP A 130 7.49 32.60 17.90
CA ASP A 130 7.26 33.92 17.30
C ASP A 130 5.77 34.30 17.21
N GLY A 131 4.87 33.49 17.76
CA GLY A 131 3.42 33.67 17.73
C GLY A 131 2.75 33.37 16.40
N LYS A 132 3.52 32.99 15.36
CA LYS A 132 2.99 32.67 14.03
C LYS A 132 2.43 31.25 13.98
N ASP A 133 1.50 31.05 13.07
CA ASP A 133 0.96 29.72 12.81
C ASP A 133 2.03 28.82 12.19
N ARG A 134 2.13 27.59 12.69
CA ARG A 134 2.95 26.53 12.11
C ARG A 134 2.08 25.32 11.81
N VAL A 135 2.42 24.63 10.73
CA VAL A 135 1.84 23.35 10.35
C VAL A 135 2.77 22.26 10.85
N VAL A 136 2.26 21.36 11.68
CA VAL A 136 2.94 20.14 12.11
C VAL A 136 2.41 19.00 11.28
N LEU A 137 3.31 18.29 10.61
CA LEU A 137 3.00 17.06 9.90
C LEU A 137 3.65 15.91 10.67
N THR A 138 2.84 14.96 11.09
CA THR A 138 3.32 13.78 11.81
C THR A 138 3.24 12.57 10.89
N PHE A 139 4.36 11.88 10.71
CA PHE A 139 4.47 10.59 10.05
C PHE A 139 4.93 9.57 11.07
N ASP A 140 4.05 8.64 11.42
CA ASP A 140 4.29 7.60 12.41
C ASP A 140 4.10 6.24 11.73
N GLY A 141 5.21 5.62 11.35
CA GLY A 141 5.23 4.37 10.61
C GLY A 141 5.98 3.27 11.33
N LYS A 142 5.47 2.06 11.24
CA LYS A 142 6.14 0.87 11.76
C LYS A 142 7.49 0.66 11.08
N TYR A 143 8.55 0.46 11.88
CA TYR A 143 9.85 0.06 11.38
C TYR A 143 9.84 -1.40 10.87
N LEU A 144 10.43 -1.62 9.69
CA LEU A 144 10.55 -2.92 9.04
C LEU A 144 12.03 -3.19 8.74
N PRO A 145 12.71 -4.07 9.50
CA PRO A 145 14.11 -4.41 9.25
C PRO A 145 14.26 -5.26 7.99
N HIS A 146 15.38 -5.10 7.30
CA HIS A 146 15.79 -6.05 6.26
C HIS A 146 16.07 -7.42 6.86
N THR A 147 15.55 -8.46 6.22
CA THR A 147 15.75 -9.86 6.64
C THR A 147 16.92 -10.46 5.88
N GLU A 148 17.85 -11.07 6.62
CA GLU A 148 18.89 -11.92 6.03
C GLU A 148 18.25 -13.13 5.34
N GLN A 149 18.49 -13.28 4.03
CA GLN A 149 17.83 -14.29 3.20
C GLN A 149 18.47 -15.68 3.36
N LYS A 150 18.13 -16.34 4.47
CA LYS A 150 18.56 -17.72 4.74
C LYS A 150 17.67 -18.73 4.03
N THR A 151 18.26 -19.65 3.28
CA THR A 151 17.51 -20.63 2.47
C THR A 151 16.65 -21.53 3.35
N GLU A 152 17.16 -21.90 4.53
CA GLU A 152 16.47 -22.70 5.53
C GLU A 152 15.19 -22.01 6.06
N HIS A 153 15.12 -20.68 6.03
CA HIS A 153 13.95 -19.89 6.42
C HIS A 153 12.95 -19.69 5.27
N MET A 154 13.33 -20.02 4.02
CA MET A 154 12.45 -19.91 2.86
C MET A 154 11.49 -21.11 2.80
N VAL A 155 10.40 -21.05 3.59
CA VAL A 155 9.43 -22.16 3.74
C VAL A 155 8.85 -22.64 2.41
N SER A 156 8.71 -21.76 1.41
CA SER A 156 8.22 -22.12 0.07
C SER A 156 9.15 -23.06 -0.71
N ARG A 157 10.41 -23.22 -0.30
CA ARG A 157 11.40 -24.10 -0.95
C ARG A 157 11.58 -25.46 -0.29
N HIS A 158 10.91 -25.74 0.84
CA HIS A 158 10.93 -27.08 1.42
C HIS A 158 10.04 -28.03 0.60
N SER A 159 10.59 -28.60 -0.47
CA SER A 159 10.01 -29.70 -1.23
C SER A 159 10.68 -31.03 -0.85
N THR A 160 9.94 -31.87 -0.12
CA THR A 160 9.98 -33.34 -0.10
C THR A 160 11.37 -33.99 -0.29
N GLN A 161 12.20 -34.03 0.74
CA GLN A 161 13.25 -35.04 0.85
C GLN A 161 12.85 -36.07 1.90
N SER A 162 12.03 -37.03 1.49
CA SER A 162 11.98 -38.35 2.09
C SER A 162 12.14 -39.39 1.00
N ILE A 163 13.30 -39.39 0.34
CA ILE A 163 13.81 -40.63 -0.25
C ILE A 163 14.33 -41.43 0.94
N ILE A 164 13.55 -42.41 1.39
CA ILE A 164 14.01 -43.42 2.35
C ILE A 164 15.03 -44.29 1.60
N PRO A 165 16.29 -44.37 2.02
CA PRO A 165 17.23 -45.33 1.45
C PRO A 165 16.89 -46.72 2.02
N GLY A 166 16.34 -47.63 1.20
CA GLY A 166 16.22 -49.03 1.63
C GLY A 166 15.09 -49.90 1.06
N THR A 167 14.32 -49.49 0.06
CA THR A 167 13.33 -50.41 -0.55
C THR A 167 13.85 -51.00 -1.86
N THR A 168 14.42 -52.20 -1.80
CA THR A 168 14.72 -53.04 -2.96
C THR A 168 13.41 -53.49 -3.58
N PHE A 169 13.07 -52.98 -4.77
CA PHE A 169 11.89 -53.43 -5.50
C PHE A 169 12.25 -54.72 -6.28
N ILE A 170 11.93 -55.88 -5.71
CA ILE A 170 11.90 -57.15 -6.45
C ILE A 170 10.51 -57.24 -7.08
N GLY A 171 10.37 -56.77 -8.32
CA GLY A 171 9.15 -56.86 -9.10
C GLY A 171 9.42 -57.55 -10.42
N SER A 172 9.06 -58.84 -10.51
CA SER A 172 9.16 -59.68 -11.70
C SER A 172 8.49 -59.05 -12.92
N PHE A 173 9.17 -59.08 -14.06
CA PHE A 173 8.62 -58.72 -15.36
C PHE A 173 7.41 -59.62 -15.69
N HIS A 174 6.23 -59.01 -15.86
CA HIS A 174 5.16 -59.57 -16.66
C HIS A 174 4.70 -58.51 -17.66
N THR A 175 4.93 -58.84 -18.92
CA THR A 175 4.59 -58.08 -20.12
C THR A 175 3.08 -58.17 -20.36
N LEU A 176 2.35 -57.06 -20.38
CA LEU A 176 1.02 -56.95 -20.99
C LEU A 176 0.81 -55.52 -21.56
N PRO A 177 -0.05 -55.36 -22.59
CA PRO A 177 0.24 -54.52 -23.74
C PRO A 177 -0.24 -53.06 -23.63
N ALA A 178 0.38 -52.24 -24.47
CA ALA A 178 0.07 -50.83 -24.66
C ALA A 178 -1.39 -50.57 -25.03
N ILE A 179 -2.07 -49.73 -24.24
CA ILE A 179 -3.29 -49.05 -24.65
C ILE A 179 -2.99 -47.55 -24.73
N LEU A 180 -2.88 -47.08 -25.97
CA LEU A 180 -2.79 -45.68 -26.34
C LEU A 180 -4.09 -44.95 -25.95
N ARG A 181 -4.02 -43.94 -25.07
CA ARG A 181 -4.99 -42.84 -25.07
C ARG A 181 -4.27 -41.50 -24.94
N ARG A 182 -4.45 -40.68 -25.99
CA ARG A 182 -4.07 -39.28 -26.11
C ARG A 182 -4.67 -38.45 -24.97
N VAL A 183 -3.90 -37.51 -24.42
CA VAL A 183 -4.38 -36.13 -24.18
C VAL A 183 -3.20 -35.17 -24.42
N SER A 184 -3.41 -34.28 -25.37
CA SER A 184 -2.56 -33.15 -25.74
C SER A 184 -2.86 -31.93 -24.87
N THR A 185 -1.84 -31.29 -24.29
CA THR A 185 -1.83 -29.82 -24.02
C THR A 185 -0.41 -29.30 -23.78
N PRO A 186 -0.15 -28.00 -24.04
CA PRO A 186 1.14 -27.55 -24.55
C PRO A 186 2.12 -27.06 -23.48
N SER A 187 3.40 -27.14 -23.87
CA SER A 187 4.58 -26.59 -23.23
C SER A 187 4.46 -25.06 -23.04
N VAL A 188 4.49 -24.61 -21.78
CA VAL A 188 4.74 -23.19 -21.46
C VAL A 188 6.25 -23.01 -21.39
N ARG A 189 6.85 -22.49 -22.47
CA ARG A 189 8.22 -21.97 -22.45
C ARG A 189 8.17 -20.53 -21.96
N ILE A 190 8.75 -20.28 -20.79
CA ILE A 190 9.07 -18.92 -20.33
C ILE A 190 10.35 -18.50 -21.08
N SER A 191 10.21 -17.69 -22.13
CA SER A 191 11.32 -16.99 -22.76
C SER A 191 11.65 -15.75 -21.94
N ALA A 192 12.80 -15.74 -21.28
CA ALA A 192 13.41 -14.54 -20.73
C ALA A 192 13.81 -13.62 -21.89
N LEU A 193 13.13 -12.49 -22.05
CA LEU A 193 13.56 -11.39 -22.91
C LEU A 193 14.68 -10.64 -22.16
N PHE A 194 15.92 -10.96 -22.51
CA PHE A 194 17.05 -10.05 -22.29
C PHE A 194 16.85 -8.83 -23.18
N SER A 195 16.63 -7.67 -22.57
CA SER A 195 16.78 -6.38 -23.26
C SER A 195 18.27 -6.04 -23.22
N SER A 196 18.90 -6.12 -24.39
CA SER A 196 20.24 -5.59 -24.64
C SER A 196 20.17 -4.07 -24.58
N PHE A 197 20.87 -3.48 -23.61
CA PHE A 197 21.24 -2.07 -23.66
C PHE A 197 22.40 -1.94 -24.65
N GLU A 198 22.15 -1.35 -25.82
CA GLU A 198 23.22 -0.82 -26.67
C GLU A 198 23.76 0.47 -26.03
N CYS A 199 25.04 0.39 -25.67
CA CYS A 199 25.88 1.52 -25.33
C CYS A 199 26.30 2.22 -26.62
N VAL A 200 25.80 3.42 -26.88
CA VAL A 200 26.36 4.32 -27.89
C VAL A 200 27.07 5.46 -27.16
N SER A 201 28.40 5.42 -27.16
CA SER A 201 29.25 6.56 -26.81
C SER A 201 29.73 7.27 -28.07
N ILE A 202 29.36 8.55 -28.16
CA ILE A 202 30.11 9.73 -28.62
C ILE A 202 30.72 9.72 -30.03
N GLY A 203 30.26 10.69 -30.83
CA GLY A 203 31.02 11.45 -31.82
C GLY A 203 30.58 12.90 -31.75
#